data_AF-A0A1V4SVE8-F1
#
_entry.id   AF-A0A1V4SVE8-F1
#
_cell.length_a   1.000
_cell.length_b   1.000
_cell.length_c   1.000
_cell.angle_alpha   90.00
_cell.angle_beta   90.00
_cell.angle_gamma   90.00
#
_symmetry.space_group_name_H-M   'P 1'
#
loop_
_entity.id
_entity.type
_entity.pdbx_description
1 polymer ?
#
loop_
_entity_poly.entity_id
_entity_poly.type
_entity_poly.pdbx_seq_one_letter_code
_entity_poly.pdbx_strand_id
1 'polypeptide(L)'
;MYKVSVIIPVYNVEDYLRETIDSIIDQTMKDYEVIFIDDGSTDNSINIIKKYIDKNENMRLICQENMGPSVARNRGIELAEGEYIAFMDSDDKLPKDSLELRYNLAKENEAEVIICGTYKFDEERKWPMIKHFLKEGEKDVIKDEDLLWTLGPCNKLFKSDFIKESKFPEDIKYAEDQVLVLESYLRAKKIVATQKVGYYYRIRPADKEGSLTSQIKDKSLNVLDQVYKSWTSTLENINKYCIDEKKKNILKTNYFSRLIKIDIWPPLRHIIISEDESIQLEGLDKLEKLISTLSLSTINSCDNLLWILTEGFIRNYKKLTRESKKRYLEILKITYENTNIKGLKI
;
A
#
# COMPACT_ATOMS: atom_id res chain seq x y z
N MET A 1 0.94 26.98 -15.62
CA MET A 1 0.24 26.16 -14.62
C MET A 1 0.28 24.73 -15.11
N TYR A 2 0.80 23.80 -14.30
CA TYR A 2 0.96 22.40 -14.70
C TYR A 2 -0.37 21.64 -14.63
N LYS A 3 -0.58 20.65 -15.50
CA LYS A 3 -1.73 19.74 -15.44
C LYS A 3 -1.50 18.63 -14.42
N VAL A 4 -0.27 18.12 -14.34
CA VAL A 4 0.11 17.04 -13.43
C VAL A 4 1.43 17.37 -12.73
N SER A 5 1.50 17.17 -11.42
CA SER A 5 2.75 17.08 -10.67
C SER A 5 3.08 15.62 -10.41
N VAL A 6 4.26 15.18 -10.84
CA VAL A 6 4.77 13.84 -10.55
C VAL A 6 5.71 13.93 -9.34
N ILE A 7 5.32 13.29 -8.23
CA ILE A 7 6.11 13.26 -7.00
C ILE A 7 6.90 11.94 -6.94
N ILE A 8 8.21 12.06 -6.76
CA ILE A 8 9.14 10.92 -6.77
C ILE A 8 10.02 10.98 -5.51
N PRO A 9 9.74 10.15 -4.48
CA PRO A 9 10.67 9.98 -3.37
C PRO A 9 11.91 9.21 -3.84
N VAL A 10 13.10 9.69 -3.47
CA VAL A 10 14.39 9.16 -3.90
C VAL A 10 15.22 8.84 -2.67
N TYR A 11 15.71 7.60 -2.57
CA TYR A 11 16.68 7.20 -1.55
C TYR A 11 17.53 6.04 -2.08
N ASN A 12 18.81 6.29 -2.30
CA ASN A 12 19.80 5.28 -2.71
C ASN A 12 19.33 4.33 -3.85
N VAL A 13 19.10 4.90 -5.04
CA VAL A 13 18.45 4.22 -6.18
C VAL A 13 19.18 4.49 -7.52
N GLU A 14 20.47 4.79 -7.47
CA GLU A 14 21.26 5.22 -8.63
C GLU A 14 21.18 4.29 -9.84
N ASP A 15 21.02 2.99 -9.61
CA ASP A 15 20.97 1.94 -10.65
C ASP A 15 19.72 2.01 -11.54
N TYR A 16 18.60 2.49 -10.99
CA TYR A 16 17.30 2.47 -11.70
C TYR A 16 16.86 3.87 -12.14
N LEU A 17 17.37 4.90 -11.47
CA LEU A 17 16.85 6.26 -11.54
C LEU A 17 16.88 6.87 -12.95
N ARG A 18 17.90 6.57 -13.76
CA ARG A 18 17.98 7.06 -15.15
C ARG A 18 16.78 6.61 -15.97
N GLU A 19 16.47 5.32 -15.87
CA GLU A 19 15.39 4.72 -16.64
C GLU A 19 14.01 5.20 -16.17
N THR A 20 13.88 5.45 -14.87
CA THR A 20 12.72 6.12 -14.27
C THR A 20 12.53 7.53 -14.85
N ILE A 21 13.58 8.36 -14.85
CA ILE A 21 13.53 9.73 -15.35
C ILE A 21 13.26 9.76 -16.86
N ASP A 22 13.95 8.93 -17.64
CA ASP A 22 13.76 8.83 -19.09
C ASP A 22 12.30 8.50 -19.44
N SER A 23 11.65 7.60 -18.67
CA SER A 23 10.23 7.25 -18.87
C SER A 23 9.26 8.43 -18.65
N ILE A 24 9.66 9.44 -17.88
CA ILE A 24 8.87 10.65 -17.63
C ILE A 24 9.15 11.70 -18.71
N ILE A 25 10.41 11.88 -19.12
CA ILE A 25 10.78 12.81 -20.19
C ILE A 25 10.08 12.44 -21.50
N ASP A 26 9.97 11.12 -21.75
CA ASP A 26 9.36 10.58 -22.95
C ASP A 26 7.82 10.69 -22.99
N GLN A 27 7.17 11.23 -21.94
CA GLN A 27 5.72 11.40 -21.91
C GLN A 27 5.20 12.23 -23.08
N THR A 28 4.04 11.84 -23.63
CA THR A 28 3.36 12.57 -24.71
C THR A 28 2.86 13.94 -24.24
N MET A 29 2.35 14.03 -23.01
CA MET A 29 2.00 15.29 -22.35
C MET A 29 3.25 16.13 -22.05
N LYS A 30 3.18 17.46 -22.24
CA LYS A 30 4.27 18.40 -21.90
C LYS A 30 3.95 19.33 -20.73
N ASP A 31 2.68 19.50 -20.37
CA ASP A 31 2.24 20.38 -19.28
C ASP A 31 2.32 19.67 -17.91
N TYR A 32 3.48 19.18 -17.51
CA TYR A 32 3.68 18.53 -16.20
C TYR A 32 4.94 19.05 -15.53
N GLU A 33 5.01 18.90 -14.21
CA GLU A 33 6.24 19.07 -13.43
C GLU A 33 6.65 17.76 -12.75
N VAL A 34 7.93 17.66 -12.39
CA VAL A 34 8.47 16.55 -11.61
C VAL A 34 9.16 17.08 -10.38
N ILE A 35 8.81 16.52 -9.22
CA ILE A 35 9.33 16.89 -7.92
C ILE A 35 10.04 15.69 -7.34
N PHE A 36 11.37 15.69 -7.44
CA PHE A 36 12.21 14.71 -6.77
C PHE A 36 12.40 15.14 -5.32
N ILE A 37 12.06 14.26 -4.38
CA ILE A 37 12.31 14.47 -2.95
C ILE A 37 13.38 13.47 -2.53
N ASP A 38 14.63 13.93 -2.48
CA ASP A 38 15.75 13.12 -2.02
C ASP A 38 15.77 13.06 -0.50
N ASP A 39 15.62 11.84 0.02
CA ASP A 39 15.49 11.53 1.44
C ASP A 39 16.84 11.15 2.06
N GLY A 40 17.88 11.94 1.75
CA GLY A 40 19.22 11.78 2.27
C GLY A 40 20.02 10.68 1.59
N SER A 41 20.01 10.62 0.25
CA SER A 41 20.81 9.64 -0.49
C SER A 41 22.30 9.87 -0.30
N THR A 42 23.05 8.78 -0.19
CA THR A 42 24.51 8.76 -0.07
C THR A 42 25.21 8.24 -1.34
N ASP A 43 24.43 7.73 -2.30
CA ASP A 43 24.90 7.25 -3.59
C ASP A 43 24.89 8.38 -4.66
N ASN A 44 25.00 8.03 -5.93
CA ASN A 44 25.05 9.00 -7.02
C ASN A 44 23.66 9.51 -7.48
N SER A 45 22.57 9.18 -6.78
CA SER A 45 21.18 9.53 -7.15
C SER A 45 21.01 11.05 -7.37
N ILE A 46 21.51 11.86 -6.44
CA ILE A 46 21.45 13.34 -6.50
C ILE A 46 22.12 13.86 -7.77
N ASN A 47 23.32 13.35 -8.09
CA ASN A 47 24.09 13.79 -9.24
C ASN A 47 23.45 13.37 -10.56
N ILE A 48 22.78 12.22 -10.59
CA ILE A 48 21.99 11.79 -11.74
C ILE A 48 20.86 12.79 -11.98
N ILE A 49 20.06 13.10 -10.96
CA ILE A 49 18.92 14.04 -11.07
C ILE A 49 19.38 15.42 -11.55
N LYS A 50 20.46 15.97 -10.97
CA LYS A 50 20.99 17.29 -11.36
C LYS A 50 21.28 17.38 -12.86
N LYS A 51 21.87 16.34 -13.46
CA LYS A 51 22.16 16.30 -14.91
C LYS A 51 20.91 16.37 -15.78
N TYR A 52 19.76 15.90 -15.28
CA TYR A 52 18.48 15.99 -15.97
C TYR A 52 17.82 17.35 -15.76
N ILE A 53 17.86 17.91 -14.54
CA ILE A 53 17.30 19.23 -14.24
C ILE A 53 17.96 20.32 -15.08
N ASP A 54 19.28 20.25 -15.29
CA ASP A 54 20.01 21.21 -16.13
C ASP A 54 19.48 21.31 -17.58
N LYS A 55 18.68 20.33 -18.02
CA LYS A 55 18.09 20.25 -19.37
C LYS A 55 16.57 20.33 -19.39
N ASN A 56 15.92 20.33 -18.23
CA ASN A 56 14.46 20.22 -18.11
C ASN A 56 13.95 21.17 -17.02
N GLU A 57 13.43 22.33 -17.44
CA GLU A 57 12.97 23.40 -16.54
C GLU A 57 11.76 23.00 -15.68
N ASN A 58 11.03 21.94 -16.07
CA ASN A 58 9.89 21.43 -15.34
C ASN A 58 10.25 20.39 -14.26
N MET A 59 11.54 20.22 -13.96
CA MET A 59 12.02 19.28 -12.95
C MET A 59 12.71 20.01 -11.81
N ARG A 60 12.41 19.64 -10.57
CA ARG A 60 13.08 20.17 -9.36
C ARG A 60 13.47 19.08 -8.40
N LEU A 61 14.60 19.30 -7.73
CA LEU A 61 15.14 18.43 -6.68
C LEU A 61 15.09 19.16 -5.35
N ILE A 62 14.51 18.49 -4.35
CA ILE A 62 14.44 18.94 -2.97
C ILE A 62 15.15 17.90 -2.12
N CYS A 63 16.18 18.31 -1.38
CA CYS A 63 16.89 17.44 -0.45
C CYS A 63 16.36 17.60 0.97
N GLN A 64 16.34 16.50 1.70
CA GLN A 64 16.09 16.45 3.14
C GLN A 64 17.00 15.43 3.82
N GLU A 65 17.04 15.47 5.15
CA GLU A 65 17.59 14.36 5.93
C GLU A 65 16.68 13.14 5.78
N ASN A 66 17.22 11.93 5.97
CA ASN A 66 16.44 10.70 5.87
C ASN A 66 15.33 10.65 6.94
N MET A 67 14.10 10.86 6.49
CA MET A 67 12.89 10.88 7.32
C MET A 67 11.84 9.86 6.86
N GLY A 68 12.13 9.12 5.79
CA GLY A 68 11.29 8.07 5.25
C GLY A 68 10.35 8.53 4.12
N PRO A 69 9.77 7.57 3.38
CA PRO A 69 8.98 7.83 2.18
C PRO A 69 7.69 8.61 2.46
N SER A 70 7.06 8.46 3.63
CA SER A 70 5.88 9.26 4.00
C SER A 70 6.17 10.75 4.02
N VAL A 71 7.25 11.14 4.71
CA VAL A 71 7.66 12.55 4.85
C VAL A 71 8.05 13.10 3.48
N ALA A 72 8.80 12.33 2.70
CA ALA A 72 9.17 12.71 1.34
C ALA A 72 7.93 12.96 0.45
N ARG A 73 6.96 12.04 0.45
CA ARG A 73 5.72 12.20 -0.33
C ARG A 73 4.87 13.37 0.18
N ASN A 74 4.75 13.57 1.48
CA ASN A 74 4.03 14.71 2.08
C ASN A 74 4.64 16.04 1.64
N ARG A 75 5.97 16.16 1.67
CA ARG A 75 6.68 17.35 1.19
C ARG A 75 6.44 17.57 -0.30
N GLY A 76 6.39 16.50 -1.10
CA GLY A 76 6.00 16.57 -2.50
C GLY A 76 4.59 17.11 -2.71
N ILE A 77 3.61 16.66 -1.90
CA ILE A 77 2.21 17.12 -1.98
C ILE A 77 2.12 18.62 -1.70
N GLU A 78 2.84 19.09 -0.67
CA GLU A 78 2.86 20.50 -0.27
C GLU A 78 3.44 21.40 -1.37
N LEU A 79 4.44 20.92 -2.10
CA LEU A 79 5.11 21.68 -3.16
C LEU A 79 4.37 21.63 -4.50
N ALA A 80 3.55 20.60 -4.77
CA ALA A 80 2.89 20.38 -6.05
C ALA A 80 2.01 21.55 -6.51
N GLU A 81 2.18 21.98 -7.76
CA GLU A 81 1.48 23.09 -8.43
C GLU A 81 0.56 22.63 -9.58
N GLY A 82 0.56 21.34 -9.88
CA GLY A 82 -0.29 20.72 -10.89
C GLY A 82 -1.75 20.67 -10.48
N GLU A 83 -2.67 20.62 -11.45
CA GLU A 83 -4.10 20.38 -11.18
C GLU A 83 -4.35 18.98 -10.57
N TYR A 84 -3.51 18.01 -10.93
CA TYR A 84 -3.49 16.66 -10.38
C TYR A 84 -2.10 16.25 -9.89
N ILE A 85 -2.05 15.26 -9.01
CA ILE A 85 -0.83 14.66 -8.46
C ILE A 85 -0.77 13.18 -8.85
N ALA A 86 0.38 12.77 -9.39
CA ALA A 86 0.76 11.37 -9.58
C ALA A 86 1.94 11.04 -8.67
N PHE A 87 1.88 9.90 -7.99
CA PHE A 87 3.04 9.35 -7.28
C PHE A 87 3.74 8.33 -8.17
N MET A 88 5.07 8.27 -8.05
CA MET A 88 5.88 7.29 -8.77
C MET A 88 7.10 6.95 -7.92
N ASP A 89 7.38 5.65 -7.75
CA ASP A 89 8.58 5.21 -7.06
C ASP A 89 9.81 5.36 -7.97
N SER A 90 10.97 5.62 -7.38
CA SER A 90 12.19 6.05 -8.08
C SER A 90 12.93 4.94 -8.85
N ASP A 91 12.38 3.72 -8.82
CA ASP A 91 12.83 2.56 -9.59
C ASP A 91 11.82 2.10 -10.64
N ASP A 92 10.62 2.68 -10.66
CA ASP A 92 9.54 2.26 -11.56
C ASP A 92 9.56 3.05 -12.88
N LYS A 93 8.59 2.75 -13.76
CA LYS A 93 8.43 3.44 -15.05
C LYS A 93 6.98 3.80 -15.33
N LEU A 94 6.80 4.81 -16.18
CA LEU A 94 5.51 5.11 -16.81
C LEU A 94 5.47 4.65 -18.27
N PRO A 95 4.32 4.11 -18.74
CA PRO A 95 3.98 4.08 -20.17
C PRO A 95 4.05 5.47 -20.79
N LYS A 96 4.45 5.57 -22.06
CA LYS A 96 4.68 6.85 -22.78
C LYS A 96 3.48 7.81 -22.78
N ASP A 97 2.27 7.28 -22.76
CA ASP A 97 1.01 8.02 -22.79
C ASP A 97 0.34 8.15 -21.41
N SER A 98 1.00 7.68 -20.34
CA SER A 98 0.40 7.54 -19.01
C SER A 98 -0.16 8.86 -18.45
N LEU A 99 0.61 9.94 -18.46
CA LEU A 99 0.16 11.21 -17.87
C LEU A 99 -1.02 11.80 -18.65
N GLU A 100 -0.95 11.77 -19.98
CA GLU A 100 -2.01 12.25 -20.86
C GLU A 100 -3.29 11.42 -20.69
N LEU A 101 -3.16 10.10 -20.70
CA LEU A 101 -4.26 9.17 -20.49
C LEU A 101 -4.97 9.44 -19.16
N ARG A 102 -4.21 9.48 -18.05
CA ARG A 102 -4.79 9.64 -16.72
C ARG A 102 -5.46 11.00 -16.55
N TYR A 103 -4.82 12.06 -17.06
CA TYR A 103 -5.37 13.42 -16.98
C TYR A 103 -6.66 13.55 -17.80
N ASN A 104 -6.68 13.07 -19.04
CA ASN A 104 -7.88 13.13 -19.89
C ASN A 104 -9.04 12.37 -19.25
N LEU A 105 -8.79 11.17 -18.73
CA LEU A 105 -9.82 10.41 -17.98
C LEU A 105 -10.33 11.18 -16.77
N ALA A 106 -9.45 11.82 -16.01
CA ALA A 106 -9.84 12.62 -14.84
C ALA A 106 -10.72 13.82 -15.24
N LYS A 107 -10.35 14.54 -16.31
CA LYS A 107 -11.11 15.69 -16.81
C LYS A 107 -12.45 15.31 -17.42
N GLU A 108 -12.48 14.28 -18.26
CA GLU A 108 -13.71 13.77 -18.90
C GLU A 108 -14.74 13.29 -17.88
N ASN A 109 -14.27 12.75 -16.76
CA ASN A 109 -15.16 12.22 -15.73
C ASN A 109 -15.36 13.17 -14.54
N GLU A 110 -14.63 14.28 -14.46
CA GLU A 110 -14.56 15.11 -13.23
C GLU A 110 -14.18 14.28 -11.99
N ALA A 111 -13.24 13.34 -12.14
CA ALA A 111 -12.86 12.40 -11.10
C ALA A 111 -11.82 12.99 -10.13
N GLU A 112 -11.95 12.67 -8.84
CA GLU A 112 -10.94 13.01 -7.83
C GLU A 112 -9.85 11.96 -7.74
N VAL A 113 -10.16 10.71 -8.12
CA VAL A 113 -9.22 9.61 -8.17
C VAL A 113 -9.40 8.81 -9.46
N ILE A 114 -8.33 8.67 -10.24
CA ILE A 114 -8.23 7.71 -11.35
C ILE A 114 -7.40 6.52 -10.91
N ILE A 115 -7.78 5.32 -11.34
CA ILE A 115 -7.05 4.07 -11.11
C ILE A 115 -6.79 3.39 -12.46
N CYS A 116 -5.53 3.03 -12.69
CA CYS A 116 -5.11 2.35 -13.92
C CYS A 116 -4.58 0.94 -13.64
N GLY A 117 -4.55 0.13 -14.70
CA GLY A 117 -3.86 -1.15 -14.72
C GLY A 117 -2.35 -0.99 -14.47
N THR A 118 -1.74 -2.04 -13.95
CA THR A 118 -0.29 -2.09 -13.68
C THR A 118 0.33 -3.35 -14.26
N TYR A 119 1.42 -3.18 -14.98
CA TYR A 119 2.28 -4.30 -15.38
C TYR A 119 3.46 -4.39 -14.41
N LYS A 120 3.81 -5.61 -14.00
CA LYS A 120 5.11 -5.90 -13.41
C LYS A 120 6.13 -6.09 -14.54
N PHE A 121 7.39 -5.73 -14.30
CA PHE A 121 8.47 -6.02 -15.23
C PHE A 121 9.79 -6.30 -14.51
N ASP A 122 10.62 -7.14 -15.12
CA ASP A 122 12.03 -7.35 -14.77
C ASP A 122 12.88 -7.25 -16.05
N GLU A 123 14.12 -7.73 -16.00
CA GLU A 123 15.02 -7.74 -17.16
C GLU A 123 14.56 -8.70 -18.28
N GLU A 124 13.76 -9.72 -17.95
CA GLU A 124 13.39 -10.81 -18.86
C GLU A 124 12.00 -10.62 -19.47
N ARG A 125 11.04 -10.09 -18.69
CA ARG A 125 9.63 -10.09 -19.08
C ARG A 125 8.81 -9.02 -18.39
N LYS A 126 7.57 -8.89 -18.90
CA LYS A 126 6.52 -8.01 -18.38
C LYS A 126 5.19 -8.76 -18.29
N TRP A 127 4.49 -8.69 -17.16
CA TRP A 127 3.27 -9.48 -16.90
C TRP A 127 2.29 -8.78 -15.97
N PRO A 128 0.97 -9.00 -16.10
CA PRO A 128 -0.03 -8.15 -15.45
C PRO A 128 -0.05 -8.37 -13.95
N MET A 129 -0.17 -7.28 -13.19
CA MET A 129 -0.61 -7.36 -11.81
C MET A 129 -2.14 -7.47 -11.82
N ILE A 130 -2.66 -8.70 -11.93
CA ILE A 130 -4.08 -8.99 -12.22
C ILE A 130 -5.04 -8.16 -11.35
N LYS A 131 -4.77 -8.03 -10.04
CA LYS A 131 -5.61 -7.27 -9.10
C LYS A 131 -5.66 -5.76 -9.34
N HIS A 132 -4.79 -5.20 -10.19
CA HIS A 132 -4.81 -3.79 -10.57
C HIS A 132 -5.67 -3.52 -11.82
N PHE A 133 -6.18 -4.57 -12.49
CA PHE A 133 -7.06 -4.43 -13.65
C PHE A 133 -8.53 -4.50 -13.23
N LEU A 134 -9.00 -3.43 -12.59
CA LEU A 134 -10.39 -3.30 -12.17
C LEU A 134 -11.33 -3.24 -13.40
N LYS A 135 -12.60 -3.60 -13.20
CA LYS A 135 -13.64 -3.34 -14.20
C LYS A 135 -13.72 -1.84 -14.49
N GLU A 136 -13.81 -1.44 -15.75
CA GLU A 136 -13.88 -0.02 -16.11
C GLU A 136 -15.13 0.69 -15.57
N GLY A 137 -15.00 1.99 -15.32
CA GLY A 137 -16.08 2.87 -14.87
C GLY A 137 -15.93 3.36 -13.43
N GLU A 138 -16.99 3.98 -12.94
CA GLU A 138 -17.06 4.53 -11.58
C GLU A 138 -16.97 3.42 -10.52
N LYS A 139 -16.37 3.75 -9.37
CA LYS A 139 -16.12 2.85 -8.26
C LYS A 139 -16.68 3.37 -6.95
N ASP A 140 -17.18 2.45 -6.14
CA ASP A 140 -17.61 2.67 -4.77
C ASP A 140 -16.86 1.70 -3.86
N VAL A 141 -16.07 2.21 -2.91
CA VAL A 141 -15.22 1.39 -2.02
C VAL A 141 -15.97 0.31 -1.23
N ILE A 142 -17.28 0.47 -1.04
CA ILE A 142 -18.12 -0.51 -0.34
C ILE A 142 -18.62 -1.60 -1.31
N LYS A 143 -18.90 -1.25 -2.57
CA LYS A 143 -19.46 -2.18 -3.56
C LYS A 143 -18.39 -2.88 -4.39
N ASP A 144 -17.28 -2.20 -4.66
CA ASP A 144 -16.15 -2.66 -5.46
C ASP A 144 -15.00 -3.08 -4.53
N GLU A 145 -15.12 -4.26 -3.91
CA GLU A 145 -14.10 -4.79 -2.98
C GLU A 145 -12.71 -4.94 -3.61
N ASP A 146 -12.64 -5.01 -4.94
CA ASP A 146 -11.39 -5.07 -5.70
C ASP A 146 -10.49 -3.85 -5.44
N LEU A 147 -11.06 -2.70 -5.05
CA LEU A 147 -10.32 -1.50 -4.65
C LEU A 147 -9.35 -1.77 -3.49
N LEU A 148 -9.70 -2.66 -2.56
CA LEU A 148 -8.88 -3.01 -1.39
C LEU A 148 -7.61 -3.78 -1.76
N TRP A 149 -7.51 -4.25 -3.00
CA TRP A 149 -6.33 -4.93 -3.52
C TRP A 149 -5.39 -4.01 -4.32
N THR A 150 -5.74 -2.74 -4.47
CA THR A 150 -4.94 -1.69 -5.14
C THR A 150 -4.81 -0.48 -4.22
N LEU A 151 -4.08 -0.66 -3.11
CA LEU A 151 -3.92 0.35 -2.05
C LEU A 151 -2.59 1.12 -2.10
N GLY A 152 -1.72 0.85 -3.09
CA GLY A 152 -0.54 1.68 -3.36
C GLY A 152 -0.89 2.93 -4.17
N PRO A 153 -0.12 4.03 -4.13
CA PRO A 153 -0.52 5.29 -4.72
C PRO A 153 -0.15 5.42 -6.21
N CYS A 154 0.79 4.61 -6.71
CA CYS A 154 1.51 4.93 -7.95
C CYS A 154 0.73 4.67 -9.25
N ASN A 155 -0.23 3.74 -9.22
CA ASN A 155 -1.14 3.50 -10.35
C ASN A 155 -2.35 4.45 -10.41
N LYS A 156 -2.28 5.56 -9.67
CA LYS A 156 -3.39 6.51 -9.51
C LYS A 156 -3.02 7.91 -9.95
N LEU A 157 -4.05 8.71 -10.21
CA LEU A 157 -3.95 10.15 -10.35
C LEU A 157 -4.97 10.77 -9.39
N PHE A 158 -4.53 11.71 -8.56
CA PHE A 158 -5.36 12.35 -7.55
C PHE A 158 -5.55 13.82 -7.87
N LYS A 159 -6.75 14.37 -7.70
CA LYS A 159 -6.97 15.82 -7.83
C LYS A 159 -6.21 16.55 -6.73
N SER A 160 -5.46 17.59 -7.07
CA SER A 160 -4.50 18.22 -6.16
C SER A 160 -5.14 18.83 -4.93
N ASP A 161 -6.17 19.66 -5.09
CA ASP A 161 -6.85 20.30 -3.95
C ASP A 161 -7.52 19.27 -3.03
N PHE A 162 -7.95 18.15 -3.59
CA PHE A 162 -8.54 17.04 -2.84
C PHE A 162 -7.48 16.30 -2.00
N ILE A 163 -6.35 15.89 -2.60
CA ILE A 163 -5.35 15.08 -1.91
C ILE A 163 -4.48 15.89 -0.93
N LYS A 164 -4.35 17.21 -1.14
CA LYS A 164 -3.65 18.12 -0.23
C LYS A 164 -4.31 18.22 1.15
N GLU A 165 -5.56 17.80 1.27
CA GLU A 165 -6.27 17.69 2.55
C GLU A 165 -5.99 16.36 3.29
N SER A 166 -5.08 15.52 2.79
CA SER A 166 -4.64 14.25 3.39
C SER A 166 -3.11 14.21 3.48
N LYS A 167 -2.58 13.34 4.34
CA LYS A 167 -1.14 13.11 4.49
C LYS A 167 -0.84 11.62 4.65
N PHE A 168 0.30 11.18 4.12
CA PHE A 168 0.85 9.88 4.46
C PHE A 168 1.22 9.89 5.95
N PRO A 169 0.89 8.85 6.72
CA PRO A 169 1.25 8.76 8.12
C PRO A 169 2.77 8.60 8.28
N GLU A 170 3.39 9.52 9.02
CA GLU A 170 4.85 9.59 9.16
C GLU A 170 5.41 8.60 10.21
N ASP A 171 4.57 8.12 11.12
CA ASP A 171 4.96 7.17 12.18
C ASP A 171 4.72 5.70 11.80
N ILE A 172 4.24 5.46 10.58
CA ILE A 172 3.99 4.14 9.99
C ILE A 172 5.01 3.94 8.87
N LYS A 173 5.84 2.90 9.00
CA LYS A 173 6.92 2.59 8.05
C LYS A 173 6.60 1.45 7.09
N TYR A 174 5.48 0.76 7.32
CA TYR A 174 5.02 -0.36 6.52
C TYR A 174 3.51 -0.25 6.35
N ALA A 175 3.03 -0.34 5.11
CA ALA A 175 1.63 -0.15 4.76
C ALA A 175 1.09 1.26 5.07
N GLU A 176 1.97 2.27 5.01
CA GLU A 176 1.64 3.69 5.16
C GLU A 176 0.80 4.21 3.99
N ASP A 177 1.08 3.69 2.79
CA ASP A 177 0.37 3.98 1.56
C ASP A 177 -1.12 3.63 1.64
N GLN A 178 -1.42 2.50 2.28
CA GLN A 178 -2.78 1.98 2.40
C GLN A 178 -3.70 2.94 3.16
N VAL A 179 -3.15 3.64 4.17
CA VAL A 179 -3.91 4.58 5.01
C VAL A 179 -4.40 5.76 4.16
N LEU A 180 -3.50 6.43 3.44
CA LEU A 180 -3.85 7.58 2.60
C LEU A 180 -4.74 7.19 1.42
N VAL A 181 -4.45 6.06 0.76
CA VAL A 181 -5.23 5.64 -0.40
C VAL A 181 -6.65 5.22 0.01
N LEU A 182 -6.82 4.50 1.12
CA LEU A 182 -8.17 4.14 1.59
C LEU A 182 -8.93 5.37 2.10
N GLU A 183 -8.25 6.31 2.78
CA GLU A 183 -8.84 7.60 3.13
C GLU A 183 -9.33 8.34 1.88
N SER A 184 -8.52 8.35 0.82
CA SER A 184 -8.88 8.96 -0.46
C SER A 184 -10.13 8.30 -1.06
N TYR A 185 -10.22 6.97 -1.03
CA TYR A 185 -11.42 6.28 -1.53
C TYR A 185 -12.68 6.57 -0.70
N LEU A 186 -12.54 6.77 0.61
CA LEU A 186 -13.65 7.09 1.49
C LEU A 186 -14.17 8.52 1.29
N ARG A 187 -13.28 9.44 0.95
CA ARG A 187 -13.58 10.88 0.82
C ARG A 187 -13.97 11.29 -0.59
N ALA A 188 -13.45 10.60 -1.60
CA ALA A 188 -13.68 10.94 -3.00
C ALA A 188 -15.16 10.82 -3.33
N LYS A 189 -15.71 11.86 -3.95
CA LYS A 189 -17.04 11.87 -4.57
C LYS A 189 -17.06 11.03 -5.83
N LYS A 190 -15.93 10.96 -6.54
CA LYS A 190 -15.83 10.20 -7.80
C LYS A 190 -14.47 9.54 -7.98
N ILE A 191 -14.52 8.21 -8.06
CA ILE A 191 -13.38 7.33 -8.35
C ILE A 191 -13.68 6.64 -9.68
N VAL A 192 -12.74 6.67 -10.62
CA VAL A 192 -12.90 6.02 -11.94
C VAL A 192 -11.74 5.09 -12.20
N ALA A 193 -12.04 3.86 -12.63
CA ALA A 193 -11.05 2.89 -13.03
C ALA A 193 -11.05 2.65 -14.55
N THR A 194 -9.87 2.36 -15.10
CA THR A 194 -9.67 1.88 -16.46
C THR A 194 -8.77 0.64 -16.48
N GLN A 195 -8.95 -0.23 -17.46
CA GLN A 195 -8.06 -1.36 -17.71
C GLN A 195 -6.81 -0.95 -18.49
N LYS A 196 -6.77 0.27 -19.03
CA LYS A 196 -5.56 0.82 -19.65
C LYS A 196 -4.44 0.89 -18.62
N VAL A 197 -3.22 0.63 -19.09
CA VAL A 197 -2.06 0.55 -18.21
C VAL A 197 -1.52 1.95 -17.99
N GLY A 198 -1.48 2.35 -16.72
CA GLY A 198 -0.88 3.61 -16.31
C GLY A 198 0.52 3.42 -15.73
N TYR A 199 0.90 2.23 -15.26
CA TYR A 199 2.09 2.08 -14.43
C TYR A 199 2.85 0.80 -14.70
N TYR A 200 4.18 0.86 -14.64
CA TYR A 200 5.06 -0.30 -14.69
C TYR A 200 5.84 -0.40 -13.39
N TYR A 201 5.58 -1.48 -12.65
CA TYR A 201 6.22 -1.81 -11.37
C TYR A 201 7.43 -2.73 -11.61
N ARG A 202 8.62 -2.31 -11.20
CA ARG A 202 9.86 -3.08 -11.35
C ARG A 202 9.92 -4.18 -10.29
N ILE A 203 10.33 -5.36 -10.72
CA ILE A 203 10.80 -6.43 -9.85
C ILE A 203 12.33 -6.43 -9.91
N ARG A 204 12.98 -6.09 -8.80
CA ARG A 204 14.44 -6.06 -8.70
C ARG A 204 14.98 -7.49 -8.56
N PRO A 205 16.24 -7.77 -8.95
CA PRO A 205 16.87 -9.08 -8.72
C PRO A 205 16.88 -9.46 -7.24
N ALA A 206 17.10 -8.46 -6.37
CA ALA A 206 17.01 -8.61 -4.92
C ALA A 206 15.58 -8.86 -4.44
N ASP A 207 14.51 -8.65 -5.20
CA ASP A 207 13.14 -9.03 -4.79
C ASP A 207 12.91 -10.56 -4.81
N LYS A 208 13.91 -11.34 -5.24
CA LYS A 208 14.01 -12.77 -4.91
C LYS A 208 14.51 -12.99 -3.46
N GLU A 209 15.07 -11.97 -2.79
CA GLU A 209 15.59 -11.98 -1.41
C GLU A 209 15.29 -10.71 -0.53
N GLY A 210 14.51 -9.69 -0.93
CA GLY A 210 14.31 -8.48 -0.10
C GLY A 210 14.08 -7.09 -0.73
N SER A 211 12.89 -6.75 -1.21
CA SER A 211 12.27 -5.41 -0.98
C SER A 211 12.20 -5.10 0.52
N LEU A 212 11.89 -3.86 0.93
CA LEU A 212 11.48 -3.57 2.32
C LEU A 212 10.39 -4.54 2.81
N THR A 213 9.56 -5.02 1.88
CA THR A 213 8.53 -6.04 2.05
C THR A 213 9.04 -7.47 2.16
N SER A 214 10.31 -7.77 1.86
CA SER A 214 10.88 -9.14 1.95
C SER A 214 12.07 -9.31 2.90
N GLN A 215 12.49 -8.27 3.63
CA GLN A 215 13.41 -8.39 4.79
C GLN A 215 12.70 -8.92 6.07
N ILE A 216 11.82 -9.92 5.93
CA ILE A 216 10.87 -10.35 6.96
C ILE A 216 11.52 -11.19 8.08
N LYS A 217 12.73 -11.74 7.91
CA LYS A 217 13.30 -12.70 8.87
C LYS A 217 13.59 -12.12 10.27
N ASP A 218 14.19 -10.93 10.37
CA ASP A 218 14.55 -10.31 11.67
C ASP A 218 13.60 -9.19 12.13
N LYS A 219 12.57 -8.88 11.33
CA LYS A 219 11.64 -7.76 11.58
C LYS A 219 10.17 -8.16 11.66
N SER A 220 9.82 -9.45 11.56
CA SER A 220 8.42 -9.92 11.54
C SER A 220 7.56 -9.33 12.68
N LEU A 221 8.10 -9.26 13.90
CA LEU A 221 7.39 -8.68 15.05
C LEU A 221 7.12 -7.18 14.86
N ASN A 222 8.14 -6.43 14.41
CA ASN A 222 7.98 -5.01 14.09
C ASN A 222 7.01 -4.79 12.92
N VAL A 223 7.01 -5.66 11.90
CA VAL A 223 6.02 -5.59 10.80
C VAL A 223 4.61 -5.72 11.36
N LEU A 224 4.34 -6.68 12.27
CA LEU A 224 3.03 -6.79 12.90
C LEU A 224 2.64 -5.54 13.71
N ASP A 225 3.59 -4.88 14.38
CA ASP A 225 3.33 -3.61 15.06
C ASP A 225 2.98 -2.48 14.07
N GLN A 226 3.68 -2.38 12.94
CA GLN A 226 3.35 -1.41 11.89
C GLN A 226 1.99 -1.69 11.26
N VAL A 227 1.65 -2.96 11.01
CA VAL A 227 0.34 -3.37 10.49
C VAL A 227 -0.77 -3.03 11.48
N TYR A 228 -0.54 -3.21 12.79
CA TYR A 228 -1.48 -2.80 13.81
C TYR A 228 -1.72 -1.28 13.77
N LYS A 229 -0.67 -0.46 13.65
CA LYS A 229 -0.81 1.00 13.50
C LYS A 229 -1.58 1.38 12.23
N SER A 230 -1.27 0.75 11.10
CA SER A 230 -1.96 0.98 9.83
C SER A 230 -3.45 0.61 9.94
N TRP A 231 -3.76 -0.51 10.59
CA TRP A 231 -5.13 -0.91 10.89
C TRP A 231 -5.86 0.12 11.75
N THR A 232 -5.28 0.57 12.87
CA THR A 232 -5.94 1.53 13.77
C THR A 232 -6.17 2.87 13.09
N SER A 233 -5.18 3.40 12.37
CA SER A 233 -5.32 4.66 11.62
C SER A 233 -6.38 4.53 10.52
N THR A 234 -6.42 3.39 9.84
CA THR A 234 -7.45 3.11 8.83
C THR A 234 -8.85 3.01 9.46
N LEU A 235 -8.98 2.39 10.63
CA LEU A 235 -10.26 2.32 11.35
C LEU A 235 -10.77 3.71 11.74
N GLU A 236 -9.88 4.61 12.17
CA GLU A 236 -10.23 6.00 12.45
C GLU A 236 -10.79 6.68 11.20
N ASN A 237 -10.13 6.52 10.04
CA ASN A 237 -10.61 7.04 8.76
C ASN A 237 -11.98 6.44 8.37
N ILE A 238 -12.15 5.13 8.48
CA ILE A 238 -13.44 4.47 8.22
C ILE A 238 -14.53 5.02 9.14
N ASN A 239 -14.24 5.18 10.44
CA ASN A 239 -15.20 5.70 11.40
C ASN A 239 -15.57 7.16 11.13
N LYS A 240 -14.60 7.96 10.67
CA LYS A 240 -14.76 9.38 10.37
C LYS A 240 -15.56 9.63 9.09
N TYR A 241 -15.27 8.88 8.03
CA TYR A 241 -15.81 9.17 6.68
C TYR A 241 -16.96 8.24 6.26
N CYS A 242 -17.12 7.06 6.86
CA CYS A 242 -18.24 6.15 6.59
C CYS A 242 -19.30 6.25 7.70
N ILE A 243 -20.36 7.04 7.47
CA ILE A 243 -21.40 7.30 8.47
C ILE A 243 -22.34 6.10 8.67
N ASP A 244 -22.63 5.37 7.59
CA ASP A 244 -23.53 4.21 7.63
C ASP A 244 -22.87 3.02 8.34
N GLU A 245 -23.42 2.61 9.49
CA GLU A 245 -22.88 1.53 10.32
C GLU A 245 -22.83 0.17 9.60
N LYS A 246 -23.77 -0.11 8.70
CA LYS A 246 -23.76 -1.37 7.95
C LYS A 246 -22.62 -1.37 6.93
N LYS A 247 -22.46 -0.29 6.17
CA LYS A 247 -21.36 -0.12 5.21
C LYS A 247 -20.01 -0.12 5.91
N LYS A 248 -19.91 0.55 7.07
CA LYS A 248 -18.74 0.55 7.93
C LYS A 248 -18.30 -0.86 8.31
N ASN A 249 -19.24 -1.68 8.78
CA ASN A 249 -18.94 -3.07 9.16
C ASN A 249 -18.49 -3.93 7.97
N ILE A 250 -19.10 -3.75 6.80
CA ILE A 250 -18.69 -4.43 5.56
C ILE A 250 -17.25 -4.05 5.21
N LEU A 251 -16.95 -2.75 5.16
CA LEU A 251 -15.62 -2.27 4.80
C LEU A 251 -14.54 -2.71 5.79
N LYS A 252 -14.81 -2.62 7.10
CA LYS A 252 -13.90 -3.11 8.14
C LYS A 252 -13.59 -4.59 7.95
N THR A 253 -14.61 -5.40 7.70
CA THR A 253 -14.45 -6.85 7.52
C THR A 253 -13.65 -7.17 6.26
N ASN A 254 -13.96 -6.53 5.13
CA ASN A 254 -13.26 -6.76 3.86
C ASN A 254 -11.81 -6.28 3.92
N TYR A 255 -11.56 -5.10 4.48
CA TYR A 255 -10.22 -4.57 4.65
C TYR A 255 -9.40 -5.44 5.59
N PHE A 256 -9.97 -5.85 6.74
CA PHE A 256 -9.30 -6.75 7.67
C PHE A 256 -8.98 -8.10 7.04
N SER A 257 -9.92 -8.67 6.28
CA SER A 257 -9.71 -9.92 5.54
C SER A 257 -8.53 -9.81 4.57
N ARG A 258 -8.38 -8.67 3.89
CA ARG A 258 -7.24 -8.39 3.00
C ARG A 258 -5.94 -8.22 3.78
N LEU A 259 -5.93 -7.45 4.87
CA LEU A 259 -4.76 -7.30 5.76
C LEU A 259 -4.27 -8.65 6.28
N ILE A 260 -5.20 -9.51 6.68
CA ILE A 260 -4.91 -10.85 7.16
C ILE A 260 -4.10 -11.64 6.12
N LYS A 261 -4.54 -11.60 4.86
CA LYS A 261 -3.89 -12.34 3.78
C LYS A 261 -2.55 -11.75 3.33
N ILE A 262 -2.45 -10.42 3.26
CA ILE A 262 -1.33 -9.74 2.61
C ILE A 262 -0.25 -9.31 3.60
N ASP A 263 -0.64 -8.83 4.78
CA ASP A 263 0.28 -8.12 5.68
C ASP A 263 0.48 -8.83 7.03
N ILE A 264 -0.49 -9.64 7.48
CA ILE A 264 -0.42 -10.33 8.78
C ILE A 264 0.09 -11.75 8.61
N TRP A 265 -0.51 -12.54 7.72
CA TRP A 265 -0.14 -13.96 7.58
C TRP A 265 1.32 -14.18 7.22
N PRO A 266 1.95 -13.43 6.28
CA PRO A 266 3.35 -13.65 5.95
C PRO A 266 4.30 -13.51 7.17
N PRO A 267 4.36 -12.36 7.88
CA PRO A 267 5.24 -12.26 9.05
C PRO A 267 4.81 -13.18 10.20
N LEU A 268 3.50 -13.39 10.42
CA LEU A 268 3.02 -14.31 11.44
C LEU A 268 3.47 -15.75 11.16
N ARG A 269 3.41 -16.21 9.91
CA ARG A 269 3.91 -17.54 9.53
C ARG A 269 5.40 -17.66 9.79
N HIS A 270 6.19 -16.63 9.51
CA HIS A 270 7.62 -16.61 9.84
C HIS A 270 7.87 -16.73 11.35
N ILE A 271 7.08 -16.02 12.16
CA ILE A 271 7.12 -16.13 13.62
C ILE A 271 6.78 -17.55 14.09
N ILE A 272 5.70 -18.14 13.59
CA ILE A 272 5.23 -19.49 13.98
C ILE A 272 6.27 -20.58 13.68
N ILE A 273 7.04 -20.44 12.59
CA ILE A 273 8.06 -21.43 12.21
C ILE A 273 9.43 -21.16 12.82
N SER A 274 9.60 -20.05 13.56
CA SER A 274 10.81 -19.75 14.32
C SER A 274 11.08 -20.84 15.37
N GLU A 275 12.33 -21.07 15.71
CA GLU A 275 12.71 -21.98 16.80
C GLU A 275 12.70 -21.29 18.18
N ASP A 276 12.53 -19.97 18.22
CA ASP A 276 12.51 -19.15 19.43
C ASP A 276 11.09 -19.04 20.03
N GLU A 277 10.89 -19.59 21.24
CA GLU A 277 9.62 -19.55 21.98
C GLU A 277 9.16 -18.12 22.31
N SER A 278 10.10 -17.22 22.64
CA SER A 278 9.77 -15.82 22.96
C SER A 278 9.21 -15.10 21.74
N ILE A 279 9.81 -15.31 20.57
CA ILE A 279 9.32 -14.73 19.31
C ILE A 279 7.93 -15.27 18.97
N GLN A 280 7.71 -16.58 19.13
CA GLN A 280 6.40 -17.20 18.90
C GLN A 280 5.32 -16.63 19.84
N LEU A 281 5.60 -16.55 21.14
CA LEU A 281 4.67 -16.00 22.13
C LEU A 281 4.34 -14.53 21.85
N GLU A 282 5.34 -13.70 21.57
CA GLU A 282 5.12 -12.29 21.27
C GLU A 282 4.27 -12.10 19.99
N GLY A 283 4.49 -12.90 18.94
CA GLY A 283 3.67 -12.85 17.74
C GLY A 283 2.22 -13.28 17.96
N LEU A 284 1.99 -14.29 18.82
CA LEU A 284 0.66 -14.71 19.23
C LEU A 284 -0.06 -13.63 20.03
N ASP A 285 0.63 -12.96 20.95
CA ASP A 285 0.08 -11.85 21.72
C ASP A 285 -0.30 -10.66 20.82
N LYS A 286 0.53 -10.33 19.82
CA LYS A 286 0.19 -9.32 18.81
C LYS A 286 -1.04 -9.71 17.99
N LEU A 287 -1.20 -10.99 17.63
CA LEU A 287 -2.39 -11.48 16.94
C LEU A 287 -3.64 -11.36 17.81
N GLU A 288 -3.59 -11.76 19.08
CA GLU A 288 -4.71 -11.63 20.01
C GLU A 288 -5.10 -10.16 20.20
N LYS A 289 -4.11 -9.28 20.39
CA LYS A 289 -4.32 -7.83 20.47
C LYS A 289 -5.03 -7.29 19.23
N LEU A 290 -4.74 -7.80 18.05
CA LEU A 290 -5.43 -7.40 16.83
C LEU A 290 -6.87 -7.91 16.80
N ILE A 291 -7.09 -9.19 17.13
CA ILE A 291 -8.42 -9.81 17.17
C ILE A 291 -9.33 -9.09 18.17
N SER A 292 -8.80 -8.65 19.32
CA SER A 292 -9.59 -7.95 20.34
C SER A 292 -10.09 -6.56 19.91
N THR A 293 -9.55 -6.00 18.82
CA THR A 293 -10.08 -4.75 18.22
C THR A 293 -11.29 -4.97 17.32
N LEU A 294 -11.64 -6.24 17.02
CA LEU A 294 -12.69 -6.58 16.08
C LEU A 294 -14.05 -6.72 16.77
N SER A 295 -15.11 -6.32 16.07
CA SER A 295 -16.47 -6.64 16.49
C SER A 295 -16.78 -8.13 16.26
N LEU A 296 -17.74 -8.67 17.02
CA LEU A 296 -18.23 -10.04 16.83
C LEU A 296 -18.69 -10.27 15.38
N SER A 297 -19.32 -9.29 14.74
CA SER A 297 -19.75 -9.40 13.34
C SER A 297 -18.56 -9.55 12.40
N THR A 298 -17.51 -8.76 12.58
CA THR A 298 -16.29 -8.87 11.76
C THR A 298 -15.57 -10.19 11.97
N ILE A 299 -15.44 -10.68 13.20
CA ILE A 299 -14.81 -11.99 13.47
C ILE A 299 -15.60 -13.10 12.76
N ASN A 300 -16.94 -13.10 12.88
CA ASN A 300 -17.80 -14.12 12.28
C ASN A 300 -17.86 -14.07 10.73
N SER A 301 -17.49 -12.95 10.11
CA SER A 301 -17.57 -12.75 8.66
C SER A 301 -16.20 -12.65 7.98
N CYS A 302 -15.10 -12.84 8.71
CA CYS A 302 -13.74 -12.78 8.16
C CYS A 302 -13.19 -14.18 7.89
N ASP A 303 -13.45 -14.71 6.69
CA ASP A 303 -13.00 -16.05 6.29
C ASP A 303 -11.47 -16.23 6.40
N ASN A 304 -10.69 -15.19 6.06
CA ASN A 304 -9.24 -15.27 6.15
C ASN A 304 -8.76 -15.36 7.61
N LEU A 305 -9.44 -14.71 8.57
CA LEU A 305 -9.11 -14.85 9.99
C LEU A 305 -9.38 -16.29 10.46
N LEU A 306 -10.56 -16.82 10.12
CA LEU A 306 -10.93 -18.20 10.41
C LEU A 306 -9.94 -19.19 9.79
N TRP A 307 -9.54 -18.96 8.54
CA TRP A 307 -8.56 -19.79 7.85
C TRP A 307 -7.19 -19.79 8.54
N ILE A 308 -6.68 -18.63 8.98
CA ILE A 308 -5.41 -18.58 9.71
C ILE A 308 -5.52 -19.36 11.01
N LEU A 309 -6.53 -19.06 11.83
CA LEU A 309 -6.76 -19.69 13.13
C LEU A 309 -7.04 -21.18 13.07
N THR A 310 -7.32 -21.72 11.89
CA THR A 310 -7.53 -23.16 11.66
C THR A 310 -6.44 -23.72 10.76
N GLU A 311 -6.67 -23.81 9.45
CA GLU A 311 -5.76 -24.37 8.46
C GLU A 311 -4.34 -23.80 8.53
N GLY A 312 -4.20 -22.49 8.68
CA GLY A 312 -2.90 -21.81 8.78
C GLY A 312 -2.07 -22.32 9.96
N PHE A 313 -2.61 -22.21 11.16
CA PHE A 313 -1.94 -22.66 12.38
C PHE A 313 -1.80 -24.18 12.46
N ILE A 314 -2.84 -24.95 12.11
CA ILE A 314 -2.83 -26.42 12.18
C ILE A 314 -1.71 -27.00 11.33
N ARG A 315 -1.50 -26.49 10.11
CA ARG A 315 -0.41 -26.92 9.22
C ARG A 315 0.97 -26.70 9.80
N ASN A 316 1.11 -25.71 10.69
CA ASN A 316 2.37 -25.36 11.34
C ASN A 316 2.40 -25.74 12.83
N TYR A 317 1.37 -26.44 13.35
CA TYR A 317 1.23 -26.71 14.78
C TYR A 317 2.42 -27.47 15.37
N LYS A 318 3.03 -28.36 14.59
CA LYS A 318 4.24 -29.10 15.02
C LYS A 318 5.46 -28.21 15.23
N LYS A 319 5.50 -27.02 14.61
CA LYS A 319 6.59 -26.03 14.75
C LYS A 319 6.44 -25.15 15.99
N LEU A 320 5.24 -25.06 16.55
CA LEU A 320 5.04 -24.35 17.80
C LEU A 320 5.72 -25.06 18.96
N THR A 321 6.34 -24.28 19.85
CA THR A 321 6.87 -24.79 21.12
C THR A 321 5.74 -25.22 22.05
N ARG A 322 6.07 -25.81 23.21
CA ARG A 322 5.06 -26.29 24.13
C ARG A 322 4.19 -25.15 24.67
N GLU A 323 4.80 -24.02 25.02
CA GLU A 323 4.04 -22.90 25.59
C GLU A 323 3.25 -22.16 24.52
N SER A 324 3.84 -21.93 23.34
CA SER A 324 3.14 -21.30 22.22
C SER A 324 1.95 -22.12 21.72
N LYS A 325 1.97 -23.46 21.85
CA LYS A 325 0.79 -24.31 21.60
C LYS A 325 -0.36 -23.99 22.54
N LYS A 326 -0.09 -23.87 23.85
CA LYS A 326 -1.12 -23.52 24.83
C LYS A 326 -1.70 -22.14 24.52
N ARG A 327 -0.81 -21.18 24.26
CA ARG A 327 -1.21 -19.81 23.93
C ARG A 327 -2.07 -19.72 22.67
N TYR A 328 -1.70 -20.44 21.62
CA TYR A 328 -2.53 -20.56 20.42
C TYR A 328 -3.92 -21.16 20.73
N LEU A 329 -4.01 -22.21 21.55
CA LEU A 329 -5.29 -22.81 21.94
C LEU A 329 -6.15 -21.85 22.77
N GLU A 330 -5.55 -20.99 23.60
CA GLU A 330 -6.26 -19.92 24.31
C GLU A 330 -6.85 -18.91 23.33
N ILE A 331 -6.07 -18.43 22.35
CA ILE A 331 -6.56 -17.51 21.32
C ILE A 331 -7.70 -18.14 20.52
N LEU A 332 -7.55 -19.41 20.15
CA LEU A 332 -8.60 -20.16 19.45
C LEU A 332 -9.87 -20.26 20.29
N LYS A 333 -9.74 -20.56 21.59
CA LYS A 333 -10.85 -20.63 22.54
C LYS A 333 -11.54 -19.27 22.69
N ILE A 334 -10.78 -18.20 22.92
CA ILE A 334 -11.30 -16.82 23.05
C ILE A 334 -12.03 -16.44 21.77
N THR A 335 -11.44 -16.72 20.61
CA THR A 335 -12.09 -16.41 19.33
C THR A 335 -13.37 -17.24 19.17
N TYR A 336 -13.35 -18.53 19.51
CA TYR A 336 -14.50 -19.41 19.43
C TYR A 336 -15.65 -18.97 20.35
N GLU A 337 -15.37 -18.67 21.62
CA GLU A 337 -16.35 -18.18 22.60
C GLU A 337 -16.99 -16.85 22.16
N ASN A 338 -16.23 -16.03 21.44
CA ASN A 338 -16.70 -14.78 20.85
C ASN A 338 -17.31 -14.97 19.45
N THR A 339 -17.60 -16.20 19.01
CA THR A 339 -18.18 -16.45 17.69
C THR A 339 -19.39 -17.36 17.74
N ASN A 340 -20.35 -17.12 16.85
CA ASN A 340 -21.49 -18.01 16.62
C ASN A 340 -21.16 -19.05 15.53
N ILE A 341 -19.89 -19.49 15.45
CA ILE A 341 -19.44 -20.41 14.39
C ILE A 341 -20.01 -21.81 14.68
N LYS A 342 -21.20 -22.08 14.14
CA LYS A 342 -21.91 -23.37 14.19
C LYS A 342 -21.13 -24.55 13.55
N GLY A 343 -19.92 -24.33 13.03
CA GLY A 343 -19.14 -25.31 12.27
C GLY A 343 -17.78 -25.71 12.87
N LEU A 344 -17.31 -25.06 13.93
CA LEU A 344 -16.04 -25.39 14.58
C LEU A 344 -16.29 -26.41 15.69
N LYS A 345 -16.32 -27.70 15.36
CA LYS A 345 -16.11 -28.74 16.37
C LYS A 345 -14.60 -28.82 16.62
N ILE A 346 -14.18 -28.31 17.78
CA ILE A 346 -12.80 -28.43 18.30
C ILE A 346 -12.47 -29.91 18.51
#